data_AF-A0A946VYN5-F1
#
_entry.id   AF-A0A946VYN5-F1
#
_cell.length_a   1.000
_cell.length_b   1.000
_cell.length_c   1.000
_cell.angle_alpha   90.00
_cell.angle_beta   90.00
_cell.angle_gamma   90.00
#
_symmetry.space_group_name_H-M   'P 1'
#
loop_
_entity.id
_entity.type
_entity.pdbx_description
1 polymer ?
#
loop_
_entity_poly.entity_id
_entity_poly.type
_entity_poly.pdbx_seq_one_letter_code
_entity_poly.pdbx_strand_id
1 'polypeptide(L)'
;MAQDITLEQCCARFVDHLRQVRRSSAHTVDGYRRDLTQFANHLQQLSARNGEEINVADVDTKHVRSFISQLRVAGIATRSIHRKLSSLRALYRYYNEFYRQGLAAIDPCSGVTAPRAARKLPTVIDADAVAVLFDQHEKPQAGHN
;
A
#
# COMPACT_ATOMS: atom_id res chain seq x y z
N MET A 1 -10.67 -5.74 -21.78
CA MET A 1 -10.44 -6.78 -20.76
C MET A 1 -9.43 -6.22 -19.79
N ALA A 2 -9.70 -6.21 -18.48
CA ALA A 2 -8.67 -5.84 -17.50
C ALA A 2 -7.54 -6.86 -17.65
N GLN A 3 -6.29 -6.41 -17.75
CA GLN A 3 -5.19 -7.36 -17.86
C GLN A 3 -5.03 -8.08 -16.52
N ASP A 4 -4.96 -9.41 -16.55
CA ASP A 4 -4.57 -10.23 -15.40
C ASP A 4 -3.08 -10.03 -15.14
N ILE A 5 -2.76 -8.95 -14.42
CA ILE A 5 -1.42 -8.66 -13.92
C ILE A 5 -1.41 -8.83 -12.41
N THR A 6 -0.32 -9.40 -11.91
CA THR A 6 -0.13 -9.53 -10.47
C THR A 6 0.14 -8.16 -9.84
N LEU A 7 -0.13 -8.04 -8.54
CA LEU A 7 0.14 -6.79 -7.83
C LEU A 7 1.62 -6.37 -7.92
N GLU A 8 2.54 -7.33 -7.83
CA GLU A 8 3.98 -7.07 -7.92
C GLU A 8 4.38 -6.50 -9.29
N GLN A 9 3.88 -7.11 -10.38
CA GLN A 9 4.09 -6.60 -11.73
C GLN A 9 3.54 -5.19 -11.90
N CYS A 10 2.34 -4.91 -11.37
CA CYS A 10 1.76 -3.58 -11.42
C CYS A 10 2.61 -2.55 -10.65
N CYS A 11 3.15 -2.93 -9.49
CA CYS A 11 4.04 -2.07 -8.72
C CYS A 11 5.33 -1.75 -9.49
N ALA A 12 5.96 -2.76 -10.10
CA ALA A 12 7.17 -2.56 -10.90
C ALA A 12 6.93 -1.62 -12.08
N ARG A 13 5.84 -1.81 -12.82
CA ARG A 13 5.47 -0.95 -13.96
C ARG A 13 5.11 0.48 -13.54
N PHE A 14 4.46 0.64 -12.38
CA PHE A 14 4.18 1.97 -11.82
C PHE A 14 5.47 2.70 -11.41
N VAL A 15 6.41 2.01 -10.76
CA VAL A 15 7.71 2.58 -10.36
C VAL A 15 8.50 3.01 -11.60
N ASP A 16 8.50 2.20 -12.65
CA ASP A 16 9.12 2.56 -13.93
C ASP A 16 8.42 3.77 -14.58
N HIS A 17 7.08 3.81 -14.57
CA HIS A 17 6.31 4.97 -15.04
C HIS A 17 6.65 6.26 -14.28
N LEU A 18 6.79 6.20 -12.95
CA LEU A 18 7.21 7.36 -12.14
C LEU A 18 8.60 7.87 -12.54
N ARG A 19 9.51 6.95 -12.87
CA ARG A 19 10.89 7.27 -13.26
C ARG A 19 10.96 7.84 -14.68
N GLN A 20 10.31 7.20 -15.64
CA GLN A 20 10.45 7.51 -17.05
C GLN A 20 9.52 8.65 -17.50
N VAL A 21 8.26 8.61 -17.07
CA VAL A 21 7.22 9.55 -17.54
C VAL A 21 7.13 10.76 -16.63
N ARG A 22 7.04 10.54 -15.31
CA ARG A 22 6.88 11.64 -14.34
C ARG A 22 8.20 12.29 -13.93
N ARG A 23 9.36 11.76 -14.36
CA ARG A 23 10.72 12.21 -14.00
C ARG A 23 10.86 12.52 -12.50
N SER A 24 10.20 11.71 -11.66
CA SER A 24 10.21 11.91 -10.21
C SER A 24 11.61 11.69 -9.66
N SER A 25 11.96 12.38 -8.57
CA SER A 25 13.27 12.21 -7.94
C SER A 25 13.49 10.76 -7.51
N ALA A 26 14.74 10.29 -7.51
CA ALA A 26 15.08 8.94 -7.08
C ALA A 26 14.55 8.63 -5.66
N HIS A 27 14.59 9.62 -4.77
CA HIS A 27 14.07 9.53 -3.41
C HIS A 27 12.54 9.34 -3.37
N THR A 28 11.81 10.04 -4.25
CA THR A 28 10.36 9.89 -4.39
C THR A 28 10.01 8.50 -4.89
N VAL A 29 10.64 8.07 -5.99
CA VAL A 29 10.41 6.75 -6.61
C VAL A 29 10.68 5.63 -5.60
N ASP A 30 11.77 5.72 -4.86
CA ASP A 30 12.12 4.73 -3.86
C ASP A 30 11.14 4.72 -2.67
N GLY A 31 10.62 5.89 -2.26
CA GLY A 31 9.54 5.99 -1.28
C GLY A 31 8.27 5.23 -1.70
N TYR A 32 7.83 5.42 -2.95
CA TYR A 32 6.70 4.66 -3.52
C TYR A 32 7.01 3.17 -3.57
N ARG A 33 8.19 2.79 -4.07
CA ARG A 33 8.63 1.38 -4.16
C ARG A 33 8.55 0.69 -2.80
N ARG A 34 9.19 1.25 -1.77
CA ARG A 34 9.20 0.67 -0.41
C ARG A 34 7.79 0.53 0.17
N ASP A 35 6.94 1.55 -0.01
CA ASP A 35 5.58 1.53 0.52
C ASP A 35 4.71 0.47 -0.19
N LEU A 36 4.84 0.33 -1.51
CA LEU A 36 4.09 -0.64 -2.30
C LEU A 36 4.59 -2.08 -2.10
N THR A 37 5.90 -2.29 -1.99
CA THR A 37 6.47 -3.61 -1.67
C THR A 37 5.99 -4.11 -0.31
N GLN A 38 5.91 -3.24 0.72
CA GLN A 38 5.34 -3.65 2.01
C GLN A 38 3.88 -4.10 1.90
N PHE A 39 3.08 -3.44 1.06
CA PHE A 39 1.69 -3.85 0.84
C PHE A 39 1.60 -5.17 0.08
N ALA A 40 2.41 -5.35 -0.97
CA ALA A 40 2.48 -6.61 -1.73
C ALA A 40 2.87 -7.78 -0.82
N ASN A 41 3.88 -7.60 0.02
CA ASN A 41 4.30 -8.61 1.00
C ASN A 41 3.19 -8.94 2.00
N HIS A 42 2.43 -7.95 2.49
CA HIS A 42 1.28 -8.18 3.37
C HIS A 42 0.21 -9.02 2.69
N LEU A 43 -0.11 -8.74 1.42
CA LEU A 43 -1.09 -9.54 0.68
C LEU A 43 -0.57 -10.94 0.38
N GLN A 44 0.70 -11.10 0.05
CA GLN A 44 1.31 -12.41 -0.14
C GLN A 44 1.28 -13.26 1.14
N GLN A 45 1.52 -12.64 2.30
CA GLN A 45 1.39 -13.33 3.59
C GLN A 45 -0.06 -13.75 3.88
N LEU A 46 -1.03 -12.92 3.51
CA LEU A 46 -2.45 -13.25 3.63
C LEU A 46 -2.86 -14.37 2.67
N SER A 47 -2.33 -14.35 1.45
CA SER A 47 -2.68 -15.28 0.38
C SER A 47 -1.96 -16.61 0.47
N ALA A 48 -0.75 -16.65 1.05
CA ALA A 48 -0.05 -17.90 1.39
C ALA A 48 -0.84 -18.79 2.35
N ARG A 49 -1.74 -18.19 3.16
CA ARG A 49 -2.68 -18.94 4.01
C ARG A 49 -3.83 -19.58 3.21
N ASN A 50 -4.12 -19.04 2.03
CA ASN A 50 -5.27 -19.42 1.20
C ASN A 50 -4.85 -20.12 -0.11
N GLY A 51 -3.57 -20.12 -0.46
CA GLY A 51 -3.02 -20.79 -1.64
C GLY A 51 -3.26 -20.09 -2.98
N GLU A 52 -3.69 -18.83 -2.98
CA GLU A 52 -4.13 -18.11 -4.19
C GLU A 52 -3.24 -16.90 -4.48
N GLU A 53 -2.90 -16.67 -5.75
CA GLU A 53 -2.12 -15.48 -6.17
C GLU A 53 -3.07 -14.28 -6.29
N ILE A 54 -2.79 -13.19 -5.57
CA ILE A 54 -3.67 -12.00 -5.59
C ILE A 54 -3.34 -11.12 -6.79
N ASN A 55 -4.28 -11.03 -7.74
CA ASN A 55 -4.18 -10.05 -8.82
C ASN A 55 -4.47 -8.65 -8.31
N VAL A 56 -3.94 -7.64 -9.01
CA VAL A 56 -4.20 -6.24 -8.66
C VAL A 56 -5.70 -5.89 -8.72
N ALA A 57 -6.47 -6.61 -9.54
CA ALA A 57 -7.91 -6.44 -9.69
C ALA A 57 -8.73 -7.02 -8.52
N ASP A 58 -8.20 -8.01 -7.80
CA ASP A 58 -8.88 -8.73 -6.72
C ASP A 58 -8.71 -8.05 -5.36
N VAL A 59 -7.89 -7.00 -5.31
CA VAL A 59 -7.68 -6.23 -4.08
C VAL A 59 -8.93 -5.41 -3.75
N ASP A 60 -9.48 -5.64 -2.57
CA ASP A 60 -10.64 -4.93 -2.05
C ASP A 60 -10.29 -4.06 -0.82
N THR A 61 -11.31 -3.41 -0.27
CA THR A 61 -11.20 -2.57 0.94
C THR A 61 -10.77 -3.36 2.17
N LYS A 62 -11.08 -4.67 2.26
CA LYS A 62 -10.72 -5.51 3.41
C LYS A 62 -9.21 -5.75 3.45
N HIS A 63 -8.60 -6.00 2.29
CA HIS A 63 -7.15 -6.13 2.13
C HIS A 63 -6.42 -4.87 2.62
N VAL A 64 -6.88 -3.68 2.23
CA VAL A 64 -6.29 -2.41 2.66
C VAL A 64 -6.50 -2.15 4.16
N ARG A 65 -7.68 -2.46 4.70
CA ARG A 65 -7.96 -2.33 6.14
C ARG A 65 -7.10 -3.28 6.98
N SER A 66 -6.92 -4.51 6.53
CA SER A 66 -6.04 -5.50 7.16
C SER A 66 -4.59 -4.97 7.23
N PHE A 67 -4.09 -4.42 6.12
CA PHE A 67 -2.76 -3.81 6.09
C PHE A 67 -2.62 -2.64 7.09
N ILE A 68 -3.60 -1.74 7.16
CA ILE A 68 -3.56 -0.63 8.14
C ILE A 68 -3.57 -1.15 9.57
N SER A 69 -4.38 -2.18 9.85
CA SER A 69 -4.41 -2.79 11.18
C SER A 69 -3.07 -3.43 11.53
N GLN A 70 -2.42 -4.13 10.59
CA GLN A 70 -1.07 -4.66 10.79
C GLN A 70 -0.06 -3.53 11.11
N LEU A 71 -0.07 -2.44 10.33
CA LEU A 71 0.82 -1.30 10.57
C LEU A 71 0.60 -0.65 11.93
N ARG A 72 -0.66 -0.61 12.41
CA ARG A 72 -0.98 -0.10 13.75
C ARG A 72 -0.43 -0.99 14.85
N VAL A 73 -0.64 -2.31 14.74
CA VAL A 73 -0.12 -3.29 15.70
C VAL A 73 1.41 -3.24 15.73
N ALA A 74 2.05 -3.01 14.58
CA ALA A 74 3.49 -2.81 14.46
C ALA A 74 3.99 -1.43 14.97
N GLY A 75 3.12 -0.57 15.51
CA GLY A 75 3.51 0.73 16.08
C GLY A 75 3.94 1.78 15.04
N ILE A 76 3.61 1.57 13.75
CA ILE A 76 4.00 2.50 12.69
C ILE A 76 3.30 3.85 12.89
N ALA A 77 4.08 4.93 12.80
CA ALA A 77 3.56 6.28 12.97
C ALA A 77 2.42 6.58 11.98
N THR A 78 1.35 7.23 12.47
CA THR A 78 0.18 7.60 11.68
C THR A 78 0.55 8.34 10.39
N ARG A 79 1.55 9.22 10.42
CA ARG A 79 2.06 9.93 9.22
C ARG A 79 2.57 8.98 8.14
N SER A 80 3.25 7.91 8.53
CA SER A 80 3.73 6.87 7.60
C SER A 80 2.58 6.04 7.04
N ILE A 81 1.54 5.75 7.85
CA ILE A 81 0.32 5.07 7.38
C ILE A 81 -0.40 5.93 6.31
N HIS A 82 -0.54 7.23 6.55
CA HIS A 82 -1.09 8.16 5.56
C HIS A 82 -0.27 8.19 4.27
N ARG A 83 1.07 8.21 4.37
CA ARG A 83 1.95 8.15 3.20
C ARG A 83 1.74 6.86 2.40
N LYS A 84 1.71 5.71 3.07
CA LYS A 84 1.46 4.40 2.43
C LYS A 84 0.12 4.34 1.72
N LEU A 85 -0.94 4.87 2.31
CA LEU A 85 -2.25 4.99 1.66
C LEU A 85 -2.22 5.89 0.42
N SER A 86 -1.48 7.00 0.47
CA SER A 86 -1.30 7.85 -0.71
C SER A 86 -0.55 7.12 -1.83
N SER A 87 0.46 6.31 -1.49
CA SER A 87 1.17 5.45 -2.44
C SER A 87 0.23 4.44 -3.11
N LEU A 88 -0.63 3.78 -2.33
CA LEU A 88 -1.65 2.86 -2.86
C LEU A 88 -2.65 3.56 -3.78
N ARG A 89 -3.18 4.73 -3.38
CA ARG A 89 -4.08 5.52 -4.23
C ARG A 89 -3.45 5.93 -5.55
N ALA A 90 -2.14 6.20 -5.57
CA ALA A 90 -1.44 6.52 -6.80
C ALA A 90 -1.28 5.30 -7.71
N LEU A 91 -0.94 4.14 -7.14
CA LEU A 91 -0.87 2.86 -7.87
C LEU A 91 -2.21 2.51 -8.52
N TYR A 92 -3.33 2.57 -7.78
CA TYR A 92 -4.65 2.24 -8.32
C TYR A 92 -5.13 3.24 -9.36
N ARG A 93 -4.78 4.53 -9.23
CA ARG A 93 -5.01 5.51 -10.30
C ARG A 93 -4.26 5.15 -11.58
N TYR A 94 -2.98 4.82 -11.47
CA TYR A 94 -2.18 4.33 -12.60
C TYR A 94 -2.79 3.05 -13.20
N TYR A 95 -3.18 2.08 -12.36
CA TYR A 95 -3.80 0.86 -12.83
C TYR A 95 -5.09 1.13 -13.62
N ASN A 96 -5.96 1.99 -13.09
CA ASN A 96 -7.21 2.36 -13.76
C ASN A 96 -6.96 3.03 -15.12
N GLU A 97 -6.01 3.96 -15.18
CA GLU A 97 -5.68 4.71 -16.40
C GLU A 97 -5.09 3.83 -17.51
N PHE A 98 -4.18 2.91 -17.16
CA PHE A 98 -3.43 2.13 -18.14
C PHE A 98 -4.03 0.75 -18.44
N TYR A 99 -4.81 0.16 -17.52
CA TYR A 99 -5.26 -1.23 -17.63
C TYR A 99 -6.78 -1.39 -17.62
N ARG A 100 -7.53 -0.37 -17.18
CA ARG A 100 -9.00 -0.40 -17.12
C ARG A 100 -9.65 0.65 -18.03
N GLN A 101 -9.03 0.94 -19.17
CA GLN A 101 -9.60 1.83 -20.18
C GLN A 101 -11.02 1.34 -20.57
N GLY A 102 -12.04 2.15 -20.28
CA GLY A 102 -13.45 1.82 -20.55
C GLY A 102 -14.12 0.87 -19.55
N LEU A 103 -13.44 0.45 -18.47
CA LEU A 103 -14.01 -0.36 -17.39
C LEU A 103 -14.23 0.48 -16.13
N ALA A 104 -15.14 0.04 -15.25
CA ALA A 104 -15.37 0.72 -13.96
C ALA A 104 -14.06 0.79 -13.16
N ALA A 105 -13.72 1.98 -12.66
CA ALA A 105 -12.52 2.19 -11.87
C ALA A 105 -12.59 1.42 -10.55
N ILE A 106 -11.50 0.77 -10.15
CA ILE A 106 -11.37 0.17 -8.83
C ILE A 106 -10.61 1.11 -7.91
N ASP A 107 -11.17 1.38 -6.74
CA ASP A 107 -10.48 2.11 -5.68
C ASP A 107 -10.63 1.35 -4.36
N PRO A 108 -9.73 0.40 -4.06
CA PRO A 108 -9.77 -0.33 -2.79
C PRO A 108 -9.43 0.57 -1.59
N CYS A 109 -8.91 1.77 -1.84
CA CYS A 109 -8.68 2.80 -0.82
C CYS A 109 -9.91 3.68 -0.60
N SER A 110 -10.98 3.52 -1.40
CA SER A 110 -12.26 4.20 -1.21
C SER A 110 -12.91 3.72 0.08
N GLY A 111 -13.32 4.65 0.94
CA GLY A 111 -13.86 4.32 2.27
C GLY A 111 -12.82 3.85 3.29
N VAL A 112 -11.52 3.90 2.96
CA VAL A 112 -10.42 3.66 3.91
C VAL A 112 -9.82 4.98 4.35
N THR A 113 -10.24 5.46 5.51
CA THR A 113 -9.65 6.64 6.15
C THR A 113 -8.51 6.19 7.06
N ALA A 114 -7.30 6.71 6.85
CA ALA A 114 -6.26 6.55 7.85
C ALA A 114 -6.71 7.23 9.16
N PRO A 115 -6.42 6.61 10.31
CA PRO A 115 -6.91 7.12 11.59
C PRO A 115 -6.50 8.58 11.79
N ARG A 116 -7.47 9.43 12.18
CA ARG A 116 -7.19 10.79 12.65
C ARG A 116 -6.32 10.69 13.90
N ALA A 117 -5.31 11.55 14.02
CA ALA A 117 -4.54 11.67 15.25
C ALA A 117 -5.52 11.95 16.41
N ALA A 118 -5.55 11.01 17.37
CA ALA A 118 -6.33 11.00 18.61
C ALA A 118 -7.84 11.29 18.51
N ARG A 119 -8.65 10.22 18.38
CA ARG A 119 -9.81 10.00 19.28
C ARG A 119 -10.29 8.54 19.22
N LYS A 120 -10.77 8.08 20.38
CA LYS A 120 -11.11 6.71 20.80
C LYS A 120 -11.79 5.80 19.75
N LEU A 121 -11.35 4.52 19.78
CA LEU A 121 -11.99 3.27 19.30
C LEU A 121 -13.48 3.16 19.71
N PRO A 122 -14.33 2.28 19.11
CA PRO A 122 -14.03 0.87 18.76
C PRO A 122 -14.70 0.29 17.50
N THR A 123 -14.34 -0.94 17.09
CA THR A 123 -15.23 -2.06 16.66
C THR A 123 -14.40 -3.17 15.98
N VAL A 124 -14.41 -4.35 16.62
CA VAL A 124 -13.86 -5.69 16.27
C VAL A 124 -12.45 -5.78 15.69
N ILE A 125 -11.51 -6.02 16.59
CA ILE A 125 -10.25 -6.71 16.32
C ILE A 125 -10.57 -8.20 16.43
N ASP A 126 -10.55 -8.92 15.32
CA ASP A 126 -10.41 -10.38 15.37
C ASP A 126 -8.93 -10.70 15.29
N ALA A 127 -8.50 -11.54 16.23
CA ALA A 127 -7.13 -11.78 16.59
C ALA A 127 -6.53 -12.86 15.70
N ASP A 128 -5.40 -12.60 15.05
CA ASP A 128 -4.27 -13.51 15.21
C ASP A 128 -2.95 -12.81 14.91
N ALA A 129 -2.05 -12.91 15.88
CA ALA A 129 -0.80 -12.19 15.95
C ALA A 129 0.27 -12.88 15.09
N VAL A 130 0.97 -12.12 14.25
CA VAL A 130 2.32 -12.53 13.83
C VAL A 130 3.22 -11.31 13.89
N ALA A 131 4.02 -11.27 14.95
CA ALA A 131 5.14 -10.37 15.08
C ALA A 131 6.19 -10.72 14.02
N VAL A 132 6.45 -9.82 13.08
CA VAL A 132 7.68 -9.85 12.29
C VAL A 132 8.30 -8.46 12.32
N LEU A 133 9.32 -8.39 13.18
CA LEU A 133 10.38 -7.40 13.22
C LEU A 133 10.91 -7.12 11.82
N PHE A 134 10.99 -5.85 11.42
CA PHE A 134 12.14 -5.40 10.63
C PHE A 134 12.47 -3.95 11.01
N ASP A 135 13.46 -3.88 11.89
CA ASP A 135 14.38 -2.77 12.10
C ASP A 135 14.87 -2.22 10.77
N GLN A 136 14.58 -0.95 10.49
CA GLN A 136 15.41 -0.05 9.68
C GLN A 136 15.21 1.38 10.19
N HIS A 137 15.94 1.71 11.26
CA HIS A 137 16.60 3.02 11.36
C HIS A 137 17.29 3.27 10.00
N GLU A 138 17.20 4.45 9.37
CA GLU A 138 17.89 5.66 9.78
C GLU A 138 17.17 6.92 9.25
N LYS A 139 17.00 7.91 10.13
CA LYS A 139 16.98 9.33 9.75
C LYS A 139 18.37 9.89 10.07
N PRO A 140 18.88 10.80 9.24
CA PRO A 140 19.20 12.13 9.75
C PRO A 140 18.55 13.20 8.85
N GLN A 141 17.79 14.16 9.37
CA GLN A 141 18.16 15.34 10.18
C GLN A 141 18.16 16.58 9.27
N ALA A 142 17.28 17.52 9.58
CA ALA A 142 17.50 18.93 9.27
C ALA A 142 16.93 19.70 10.45
N GLY A 143 17.83 19.96 11.40
CA GLY A 143 17.61 20.89 12.49
C GLY A 143 17.40 22.28 11.92
N HIS A 144 16.55 23.02 12.61
CA HIS A 144 16.44 24.45 12.50
C HIS A 144 17.76 25.08 12.95
N ASN A 145 18.31 25.97 12.14
CA ASN A 145 18.87 27.26 12.57
C ASN A 145 18.88 28.21 11.39
#